data_AF-A0AAV8ZZ27-F1
#
_entry.id   AF-A0AAV8ZZ27-F1
#
_cell.length_a   1.000
_cell.length_b   1.000
_cell.length_c   1.000
_cell.angle_alpha   90.00
_cell.angle_beta   90.00
_cell.angle_gamma   90.00
#
_symmetry.space_group_name_H-M   'P 1'
#
loop_
_entity.id
_entity.type
_entity.pdbx_description
1 polymer ?
#
loop_
_entity_poly.entity_id
_entity_poly.type
_entity_poly.pdbx_seq_one_letter_code
_entity_poly.pdbx_strand_id
1 'polypeptide(L)' 'MALDSKRMKADLVIDNSRSLEETKAQFQEVLIQVTRPLTWREFGLSRKGIMACKNYLGNNIRSP' A
#
# COMPACT_ATOMS: atom_id res chain seq x y z
N MET A 1 9.19 -22.92 -7.56
CA MET A 1 10.04 -22.56 -6.39
C MET A 1 10.29 -21.05 -6.23
N ALA A 2 10.72 -20.29 -7.24
CA ALA A 2 10.87 -18.82 -7.09
C ALA A 2 9.53 -18.07 -7.01
N LEU A 3 8.51 -18.54 -7.75
CA LEU A 3 7.18 -17.94 -7.77
C LEU A 3 6.42 -18.20 -6.46
N ASP A 4 6.51 -19.43 -5.94
CA ASP A 4 5.88 -19.82 -4.67
C ASP A 4 6.43 -18.99 -3.51
N SER A 5 7.74 -18.71 -3.51
CA SER A 5 8.34 -17.83 -2.50
C SER A 5 7.84 -16.39 -2.57
N LYS A 6 7.59 -15.85 -3.77
CA LYS A 6 6.98 -14.51 -3.92
C LYS A 6 5.53 -14.52 -3.46
N ARG A 7 4.80 -15.59 -3.79
CA ARG A 7 3.41 -15.79 -3.38
C ARG A 7 3.27 -15.89 -1.86
N MET A 8 4.17 -16.60 -1.18
CA MET A 8 4.16 -16.74 0.28
C MET A 8 4.53 -15.44 1.03
N LYS A 9 5.27 -14.53 0.39
CA LYS A 9 5.72 -13.27 1.00
C LYS A 9 4.83 -12.07 0.68
N ALA A 10 3.89 -12.23 -0.24
CA ALA A 10 3.02 -11.14 -0.67
C ALA A 10 1.82 -11.05 0.28
N ASP A 11 1.48 -9.82 0.69
CA ASP A 11 0.27 -9.56 1.48
C ASP A 11 -1.00 -9.76 0.64
N LEU A 12 -0.91 -9.58 -0.69
CA LEU A 12 -2.01 -9.71 -1.64
C LEU A 12 -1.56 -10.48 -2.89
N VAL A 13 -2.40 -11.38 -3.38
CA VAL A 13 -2.14 -12.19 -4.59
C VAL A 13 -3.39 -12.14 -5.49
N ILE A 14 -3.20 -11.79 -6.76
CA ILE A 14 -4.24 -11.86 -7.79
C ILE A 14 -3.96 -13.10 -8.64
N ASP A 15 -4.98 -13.94 -8.82
CA ASP A 15 -4.89 -15.15 -9.62
C ASP A 15 -5.52 -14.89 -11.00
N ASN A 16 -4.68 -14.89 -12.04
CA ASN A 16 -5.09 -14.64 -13.42
C ASN A 16 -5.26 -15.92 -14.25
N SER A 17 -5.18 -17.11 -13.64
CA SER A 17 -5.43 -18.37 -14.36
C SER A 17 -6.92 -18.65 -14.58
N ARG A 18 -7.79 -17.80 -14.02
CA ARG A 18 -9.25 -17.88 -14.07
C ARG A 18 -9.81 -17.10 -15.26
N SER A 19 -11.14 -17.02 -15.35
CA SER A 19 -11.79 -16.19 -16.38
C SER A 19 -11.43 -14.71 -16.22
N LEU A 20 -11.63 -13.94 -17.30
CA LEU A 20 -11.37 -12.50 -17.31
C LEU A 20 -12.27 -11.77 -16.30
N GLU A 21 -13.53 -12.17 -16.21
CA GLU A 21 -14.53 -11.63 -15.30
C GLU A 21 -14.14 -11.85 -13.83
N GLU A 22 -13.72 -13.07 -13.49
CA GLU A 22 -13.25 -13.40 -12.13
C GLU A 22 -11.98 -12.64 -11.77
N THR A 23 -11.02 -12.55 -12.71
CA THR A 23 -9.78 -11.79 -12.50
C THR A 23 -10.09 -10.30 -12.30
N LYS A 24 -11.05 -9.76 -13.06
CA LYS A 24 -11.48 -8.36 -12.94
C LYS A 24 -12.15 -8.10 -11.58
N ALA A 25 -13.00 -9.02 -11.12
CA ALA A 25 -13.63 -8.92 -9.80
C ALA A 25 -12.57 -8.91 -8.69
N GLN A 26 -11.63 -9.87 -8.71
CA GLN A 26 -10.55 -9.93 -7.73
C GLN A 26 -9.65 -8.69 -7.77
N PHE A 27 -9.38 -8.15 -8.97
CA PHE A 27 -8.61 -6.92 -9.11
C PHE A 27 -9.32 -5.72 -8.46
N GLN A 28 -10.65 -5.60 -8.62
CA GLN A 28 -11.42 -4.52 -7.99
C GLN A 28 -11.38 -4.62 -6.46
N GLU A 29 -11.48 -5.82 -5.90
CA GLU A 29 -11.37 -6.03 -4.45
C GLU A 29 -10.00 -5.61 -3.91
N VAL A 30 -8.92 -6.02 -4.58
CA VAL A 30 -7.55 -5.63 -4.22
C VAL A 30 -7.37 -4.12 -4.35
N LEU A 31 -7.91 -3.50 -5.41
CA LEU A 31 -7.83 -2.07 -5.62
C LEU A 31 -8.48 -1.29 -4.47
N ILE A 32 -9.67 -1.72 -4.03
CA ILE A 32 -10.35 -1.11 -2.87
C ILE A 32 -9.49 -1.23 -1.61
N GLN A 33 -8.87 -2.39 -1.37
CA GLN A 33 -8.03 -2.61 -0.20
C GLN A 33 -6.77 -1.72 -0.19
N VAL A 34 -6.10 -1.52 -1.32
CA VAL A 34 -4.86 -0.74 -1.39
C VAL A 34 -5.09 0.76 -1.52
N THR A 35 -6.27 1.18 -1.99
CA THR A 35 -6.63 2.60 -2.15
C THR A 35 -7.48 3.14 -1.02
N ARG A 36 -7.91 2.29 -0.08
CA ARG A 36 -8.67 2.75 1.09
C ARG A 36 -7.90 3.86 1.82
N PRO A 37 -8.61 4.85 2.39
CA PRO A 37 -8.00 5.82 3.26
C PRO A 37 -7.25 5.12 4.40
N LEU A 38 -6.02 5.58 4.65
CA LEU A 38 -5.25 5.15 5.81
C LEU A 38 -5.87 5.75 7.07
N THR A 39 -5.97 4.96 8.14
CA THR A 39 -6.21 5.51 9.47
C THR A 39 -5.05 6.43 9.87
N TRP A 40 -5.25 7.29 10.86
CA TRP A 40 -4.18 8.17 11.33
C TRP A 40 -2.91 7.40 11.76
N ARG A 41 -3.05 6.20 12.34
CA ARG A 41 -1.93 5.32 12.72
C ARG A 41 -1.19 4.80 11.50
N GLU A 42 -1.92 4.24 10.54
CA GLU A 42 -1.35 3.73 9.29
C GLU A 42 -0.70 4.86 8.49
N PHE A 43 -1.31 6.04 8.48
CA PHE A 43 -0.75 7.23 7.86
C PHE A 43 0.58 7.62 8.52
N GLY A 44 0.65 7.66 9.85
CA GLY A 44 1.88 7.96 10.59
C GLY A 44 3.03 7.00 10.29
N LEU A 45 2.74 5.71 10.06
CA LEU A 45 3.72 4.70 9.66
C LEU A 45 4.02 4.69 8.15
N SER A 46 3.17 5.33 7.35
CA SER A 46 3.36 5.39 5.90
C SER A 46 4.53 6.28 5.51
N ARG A 47 5.10 6.04 4.33
CA ARG A 47 6.11 6.92 3.73
C ARG A 47 5.64 8.38 3.65
N LYS A 48 4.35 8.61 3.35
CA LYS A 48 3.77 9.95 3.26
C LYS A 48 3.71 10.64 4.63
N GLY A 49 3.30 9.92 5.67
CA GLY A 49 3.29 10.46 7.04
C GLY A 49 4.70 10.80 7.54
N ILE A 50 5.67 9.92 7.30
CA ILE A 50 7.08 10.17 7.65
C ILE A 50 7.61 11.40 6.91
N MET A 51 7.31 11.54 5.61
CA MET A 51 7.71 12.71 4.83
C MET A 51 7.06 14.00 5.35
N ALA A 52 5.76 13.97 5.65
CA ALA A 52 5.06 15.12 6.23
C ALA A 52 5.67 15.54 7.57
N CYS A 53 5.99 14.57 8.44
CA CYS A 53 6.64 14.82 9.71
C CYS A 53 8.06 15.42 9.52
N LYS A 54 8.87 14.85 8.62
CA LYS A 54 10.20 15.38 8.30
C LYS A 54 10.14 16.82 7.79
N ASN A 55 9.19 17.13 6.92
CA ASN A 55 9.01 18.48 6.40
C ASN A 55 8.61 19.46 7.51
N TYR A 56 7.70 19.06 8.41
CA TYR A 56 7.30 19.88 9.54
C TYR A 56 8.47 20.18 10.49
N LEU A 57 9.28 19.17 10.82
CA LEU A 57 10.47 19.33 11.66
C LEU A 57 11.56 20.16 10.96
N GLY A 58 11.83 19.90 9.69
CA GLY A 58 12.84 20.62 8.91
C GLY A 58 12.51 22.09 8.67
N ASN A 59 11.23 22.42 8.54
CA ASN A 59 10.77 23.81 8.40
C ASN A 59 10.78 24.56 9.74
N ASN A 60 10.54 23.88 10.87
CA ASN A 60 10.59 24.52 12.20
C ASN A 60 12.00 24.77 12.74
N ILE A 61 13.03 24.10 12.21
CA ILE A 61 14.43 24.33 12.60
C ILE A 61 15.07 25.47 11.75
N ARG A 62 14.40 25.91 10.68
CA ARG A 62 14.88 26.96 9.75
C ARG A 62 14.17 28.31 9.90
N SER A 63 13.26 28.45 10.86
CA SER A 63 12.68 29.74 11.23
C SER A 63 13.63 30.49 12.16
N PRO A 64 14.10 31.71 11.83
CA PRO A 64 14.80 32.57 12.79
C PRO A 64 13.88 33.02 13.94
#